data_AF-A0A2S2NS39-F1
#
_entry.id   AF-A0A2S2NS39-F1
#
_cell.length_a   1.000
_cell.length_b   1.000
_cell.length_c   1.000
_cell.angle_alpha   90.00
_cell.angle_beta   90.00
_cell.angle_gamma   90.00
#
_symmetry.space_group_name_H-M   'P 1'
#
loop_
_entity.id
_entity.type
_entity.pdbx_description
1 polymer ?
#
loop_
_entity_poly.entity_id
_entity_poly.type
_entity_poly.pdbx_seq_one_letter_code
_entity_poly.pdbx_strand_id
1 'polypeptide(L)'
;MSALFKRAEQLKRWEESDTNRESPSRKNIKTVSFPIDCAFLASVSSGDKNEVNSLLYLAADINAANADGLTALHQACIDDNLDMVEFLVEHGADVNRGDKEGWTPLHATTSCGFVSIAKYLLEHGADVSAINCDQELAIDIAESDDMRKLLEKHLRDMGIDCDEARNKEERLMLKDAREWINTGKFKDSPHATTGAMAIHVSAAKGYIKVLELLIQAGAEVDCQDYDGWTPLHAAAYWGQKEACEILVEHFCNMKKKNFVGQTAFDVSDEEMKDLLDELKKKQASQNKDASDKNYLISNKLSNSQNQKRSRLSGNDKSTLKKDKETVLDRNRVIKEEEDDIKIKDDSTIHQKVEIQLTPIEQQPSENSIGTTTKEFKQPTVPSSDNNNELKPPEVVLRRTQSFESDEKFYRRYCELRAKIKGNLWGVIHPSPSTACASPPMRTASLKEKPLSRYLQLMI
;
A
#
# COMPACT_ATOMS: atom_id res chain seq x y z
N MET A 1 17.86 -26.65 52.00
CA MET A 1 17.09 -27.26 50.87
C MET A 1 17.66 -26.76 49.56
N SER A 2 17.76 -27.62 48.53
CA SER A 2 18.03 -27.21 47.14
C SER A 2 16.80 -26.51 46.53
N ALA A 3 17.00 -25.71 45.47
CA ALA A 3 15.90 -25.14 44.68
C ALA A 3 15.01 -26.22 44.04
N LEU A 4 15.60 -27.34 43.60
CA LEU A 4 14.86 -28.51 43.12
C LEU A 4 13.93 -29.09 44.19
N PHE A 5 14.42 -29.20 45.43
CA PHE A 5 13.62 -29.68 46.56
C PHE A 5 12.44 -28.74 46.83
N LYS A 6 12.69 -27.41 46.89
CA LYS A 6 11.62 -26.41 47.06
C LYS A 6 10.55 -26.52 45.97
N ARG A 7 10.94 -26.71 44.70
CA ARG A 7 9.99 -26.88 43.59
C ARG A 7 9.18 -28.17 43.67
N ALA A 8 9.79 -29.29 44.07
CA ALA A 8 9.07 -30.54 44.33
C ALA A 8 8.08 -30.39 45.51
N GLU A 9 8.49 -29.70 46.57
CA GLU A 9 7.64 -29.40 47.75
C GLU A 9 6.50 -28.42 47.43
N GLN A 10 6.65 -27.58 46.39
CA GLN A 10 5.58 -26.73 45.85
C GLN A 10 4.62 -27.53 44.95
N LEU A 11 5.14 -28.39 44.08
CA LEU A 11 4.32 -29.27 43.23
C LEU A 11 3.43 -30.17 44.08
N LYS A 12 3.96 -30.79 45.14
CA LYS A 12 3.14 -31.61 46.05
C LYS A 12 2.01 -30.82 46.73
N ARG A 13 2.27 -29.57 47.13
CA ARG A 13 1.22 -28.69 47.67
C ARG A 13 0.18 -28.30 46.63
N TRP A 14 0.56 -28.23 45.36
CA TRP A 14 -0.36 -27.97 44.26
C TRP A 14 -1.21 -29.20 43.93
N GLU A 15 -0.62 -30.41 43.91
CA GLU A 15 -1.31 -31.70 43.74
C GLU A 15 -2.46 -31.88 44.76
N GLU A 16 -2.22 -31.51 46.02
CA GLU A 16 -3.18 -31.55 47.12
C GLU A 16 -4.16 -30.34 47.13
N SER A 17 -4.07 -29.40 46.19
CA SER A 17 -4.86 -28.15 46.17
C SER A 17 -6.09 -28.18 45.25
N ASP A 18 -7.07 -27.30 45.52
CA ASP A 18 -8.19 -27.03 44.63
C ASP A 18 -7.80 -26.51 43.24
N THR A 19 -6.54 -26.07 43.03
CA THR A 19 -6.05 -25.65 41.69
C THR A 19 -5.52 -26.79 40.83
N ASN A 20 -5.42 -28.01 41.38
CA ASN A 20 -5.22 -29.26 40.63
C ASN A 20 -6.56 -30.03 40.43
N ARG A 21 -7.62 -29.64 41.15
CA ARG A 21 -8.95 -30.23 41.01
C ARG A 21 -9.66 -29.65 39.78
N GLU A 22 -9.78 -30.43 38.71
CA GLU A 22 -10.56 -30.03 37.53
C GLU A 22 -11.98 -29.60 37.91
N SER A 23 -12.43 -28.46 37.40
CA SER A 23 -13.75 -27.92 37.70
C SER A 23 -14.84 -28.77 37.02
N PRO A 24 -15.77 -29.41 37.75
CA PRO A 24 -16.73 -30.37 37.17
C PRO A 24 -17.81 -29.73 36.29
N SER A 25 -17.80 -28.40 36.14
CA SER A 25 -18.55 -27.70 35.10
C SER A 25 -17.83 -26.40 34.74
N ARG A 26 -17.63 -26.15 33.44
CA ARG A 26 -17.31 -24.80 32.93
C ARG A 26 -18.53 -23.91 33.13
N LYS A 27 -18.55 -23.13 34.21
CA LYS A 27 -19.61 -22.12 34.42
C LYS A 27 -19.45 -21.03 33.36
N ASN A 28 -20.34 -21.02 32.36
CA ASN A 28 -20.35 -20.06 31.25
C ASN A 28 -20.78 -18.65 31.69
N ILE A 29 -20.04 -18.06 32.63
CA ILE A 29 -20.14 -16.66 33.02
C ILE A 29 -19.36 -15.85 31.97
N LYS A 30 -20.00 -15.62 30.81
CA LYS A 30 -19.44 -14.81 29.71
C LYS A 30 -19.48 -13.31 30.05
N THR A 31 -18.76 -12.89 31.09
CA THR A 31 -18.61 -11.47 31.50
C THR A 31 -17.46 -10.75 30.81
N VAL A 32 -16.60 -11.49 30.09
CA VAL A 32 -15.50 -10.95 29.28
C VAL A 32 -15.69 -11.46 27.85
N SER A 33 -15.54 -10.56 26.89
CA SER A 33 -15.61 -10.83 25.45
C SER A 33 -14.50 -10.07 24.73
N PHE A 34 -13.93 -10.66 23.69
CA PHE A 34 -12.98 -10.02 22.79
C PHE A 34 -13.72 -9.42 21.57
N PRO A 35 -13.09 -8.50 20.81
CA PRO A 35 -13.60 -8.12 19.49
C PRO A 35 -13.78 -9.35 18.61
N ILE A 36 -14.86 -9.39 17.83
CA ILE A 36 -15.24 -10.58 17.06
C ILE A 36 -14.16 -10.96 16.04
N ASP A 37 -13.54 -9.96 15.39
CA ASP A 37 -12.48 -10.13 14.40
C ASP A 37 -11.22 -10.76 15.02
N CYS A 38 -10.88 -10.38 16.26
CA CYS A 38 -9.76 -10.97 17.00
C CYS A 38 -10.03 -12.43 17.38
N ALA A 39 -11.27 -12.77 17.73
CA ALA A 39 -11.68 -14.14 18.00
C ALA A 39 -11.69 -14.98 16.72
N PHE A 40 -12.17 -14.40 15.61
CA PHE A 40 -12.23 -15.02 14.29
C PHE A 40 -10.83 -15.37 13.78
N LEU A 41 -9.90 -14.39 13.71
CA LEU A 41 -8.51 -14.63 13.32
C LEU A 41 -7.85 -15.70 14.20
N ALA A 42 -8.06 -15.65 15.52
CA ALA A 42 -7.52 -16.67 16.43
C ALA A 42 -8.12 -18.08 16.22
N SER A 43 -9.41 -18.19 15.86
CA SER A 43 -10.06 -19.46 15.54
C SER A 43 -9.60 -20.08 14.21
N VAL A 44 -9.22 -19.23 13.24
CA VAL A 44 -8.59 -19.66 11.99
C VAL A 44 -7.19 -20.19 12.27
N SER A 45 -6.36 -19.43 13.02
CA SER A 45 -5.01 -19.86 13.42
C SER A 45 -4.98 -21.10 14.33
N SER A 46 -6.08 -21.44 15.01
CA SER A 46 -6.18 -22.68 15.79
C SER A 46 -6.73 -23.88 15.00
N GLY A 47 -7.24 -23.64 13.78
CA GLY A 47 -7.86 -24.66 12.93
C GLY A 47 -9.30 -25.02 13.30
N ASP A 48 -9.97 -24.33 14.24
CA ASP A 48 -11.31 -24.70 14.69
C ASP A 48 -12.41 -24.18 13.76
N LYS A 49 -12.61 -24.88 12.63
CA LYS A 49 -13.68 -24.64 11.65
C LYS A 49 -15.09 -24.55 12.26
N ASN A 50 -15.34 -25.07 13.46
CA ASN A 50 -16.66 -24.97 14.11
C ASN A 50 -16.85 -23.59 14.74
N GLU A 51 -15.83 -23.08 15.44
CA GLU A 51 -15.86 -21.73 15.99
C GLU A 51 -15.77 -20.68 14.87
N VAL A 52 -15.00 -20.93 13.80
CA VAL A 52 -15.01 -20.07 12.60
C VAL A 52 -16.42 -19.96 12.01
N ASN A 53 -17.13 -21.08 11.80
CA ASN A 53 -18.53 -21.09 11.37
C ASN A 53 -19.47 -20.33 12.34
N SER A 54 -19.30 -20.56 13.65
CA SER A 54 -20.05 -19.88 14.71
C SER A 54 -19.89 -18.35 14.64
N LEU A 55 -18.66 -17.87 14.40
CA LEU A 55 -18.33 -16.46 14.32
C LEU A 55 -18.80 -15.83 12.99
N LEU A 56 -18.70 -16.53 11.86
CA LEU A 56 -19.29 -16.09 10.58
C LEU A 56 -20.82 -15.97 10.68
N TYR A 57 -21.51 -16.91 11.36
CA TYR A 57 -22.94 -16.80 11.64
C TYR A 57 -23.29 -15.62 12.57
N LEU A 58 -22.35 -15.21 13.44
CA LEU A 58 -22.44 -13.99 14.26
C LEU A 58 -21.98 -12.72 13.53
N ALA A 59 -21.83 -12.78 12.20
CA ALA A 59 -21.41 -11.69 11.32
C ALA A 59 -20.01 -11.13 11.60
N ALA A 60 -19.05 -12.01 11.92
CA ALA A 60 -17.62 -11.71 11.72
C ALA A 60 -17.33 -11.46 10.23
N ASP A 61 -16.46 -10.50 9.91
CA ASP A 61 -15.98 -10.34 8.54
C ASP A 61 -14.95 -11.44 8.21
N ILE A 62 -15.23 -12.25 7.19
CA ILE A 62 -14.29 -13.26 6.70
C ILE A 62 -12.99 -12.63 6.16
N ASN A 63 -13.07 -11.38 5.72
CA ASN A 63 -11.99 -10.55 5.20
C ASN A 63 -11.37 -9.62 6.26
N ALA A 64 -11.71 -9.84 7.54
CA ALA A 64 -11.05 -9.21 8.67
C ALA A 64 -9.53 -9.43 8.60
N ALA A 65 -8.80 -8.39 8.97
CA ALA A 65 -7.35 -8.32 8.83
C ALA A 65 -6.68 -7.90 10.14
N ASN A 66 -5.42 -8.31 10.33
CA ASN A 66 -4.60 -7.88 11.44
C ASN A 66 -4.06 -6.43 11.24
N ALA A 67 -3.20 -5.96 12.14
CA ALA A 67 -2.61 -4.61 12.07
C ALA A 67 -1.74 -4.36 10.81
N ASP A 68 -1.25 -5.42 10.17
CA ASP A 68 -0.40 -5.44 8.98
C ASP A 68 -1.22 -5.65 7.68
N GLY A 69 -2.54 -5.83 7.79
CA GLY A 69 -3.44 -6.10 6.65
C GLY A 69 -3.60 -7.58 6.31
N LEU A 70 -2.90 -8.49 7.00
CA LEU A 70 -3.00 -9.93 6.76
C LEU A 70 -4.37 -10.46 7.19
N THR A 71 -5.11 -11.04 6.25
CA THR A 71 -6.41 -11.67 6.48
C THR A 71 -6.27 -13.11 6.99
N ALA A 72 -7.38 -13.70 7.45
CA ALA A 72 -7.49 -15.14 7.73
C ALA A 72 -6.92 -16.03 6.62
N LEU A 73 -7.18 -15.68 5.35
CA LEU A 73 -6.72 -16.43 4.18
C LEU A 73 -5.20 -16.34 3.99
N HIS A 74 -4.58 -15.18 4.25
CA HIS A 74 -3.11 -15.05 4.24
C HIS A 74 -2.47 -15.96 5.30
N GLN A 75 -3.02 -15.97 6.52
CA GLN A 75 -2.47 -16.78 7.61
C GLN A 75 -2.59 -18.28 7.29
N ALA A 76 -3.73 -18.74 6.77
CA ALA A 76 -3.91 -20.12 6.33
C ALA A 76 -2.94 -20.54 5.20
N CYS A 77 -2.61 -19.61 4.29
CA CYS A 77 -1.59 -19.84 3.26
C CYS A 77 -0.16 -19.92 3.84
N ILE A 78 0.19 -19.05 4.80
CA ILE A 78 1.51 -19.01 5.45
C ILE A 78 1.77 -20.25 6.32
N ASP A 79 0.71 -20.83 6.91
CA ASP A 79 0.78 -22.01 7.78
C ASP A 79 0.71 -23.37 7.01
N ASP A 80 0.79 -23.37 5.68
CA ASP A 80 0.58 -24.55 4.78
C ASP A 80 -0.76 -25.28 5.01
N ASN A 81 -1.78 -24.55 5.48
CA ASN A 81 -3.05 -25.13 5.91
C ASN A 81 -4.08 -25.13 4.77
N LEU A 82 -3.84 -25.97 3.75
CA LEU A 82 -4.72 -26.12 2.58
C LEU A 82 -6.18 -26.38 2.99
N ASP A 83 -6.44 -27.23 3.98
CA ASP A 83 -7.78 -27.53 4.48
C ASP A 83 -8.53 -26.28 5.00
N MET A 84 -7.80 -25.32 5.60
CA MET A 84 -8.37 -24.03 6.01
C MET A 84 -8.44 -23.02 4.85
N VAL A 85 -7.51 -23.05 3.89
CA VAL A 85 -7.58 -22.23 2.66
C VAL A 85 -8.83 -22.58 1.86
N GLU A 86 -9.05 -23.88 1.59
CA GLU A 86 -10.23 -24.38 0.87
C GLU A 86 -11.51 -23.92 1.57
N PHE A 87 -11.59 -24.15 2.88
CA PHE A 87 -12.73 -23.74 3.70
C PHE A 87 -13.00 -22.22 3.66
N LEU A 88 -11.98 -21.37 3.78
CA LEU A 88 -12.16 -19.92 3.78
C LEU A 88 -12.62 -19.41 2.41
N VAL A 89 -12.08 -19.95 1.31
CA VAL A 89 -12.48 -19.58 -0.05
C VAL A 89 -13.92 -20.05 -0.34
N GLU A 90 -14.30 -21.26 0.07
CA GLU A 90 -15.70 -21.75 -0.01
C GLU A 90 -16.70 -20.87 0.75
N HIS A 91 -16.27 -20.22 1.85
CA HIS A 91 -17.10 -19.31 2.64
C HIS A 91 -17.03 -17.84 2.17
N GLY A 92 -16.35 -17.56 1.05
CA GLY A 92 -16.34 -16.23 0.41
C GLY A 92 -15.19 -15.30 0.82
N ALA A 93 -14.06 -15.83 1.28
CA ALA A 93 -12.84 -15.04 1.46
C ALA A 93 -12.33 -14.50 0.12
N ASP A 94 -11.91 -13.23 0.11
CA ASP A 94 -11.39 -12.56 -1.09
C ASP A 94 -9.94 -13.02 -1.36
N VAL A 95 -9.79 -13.90 -2.35
CA VAL A 95 -8.51 -14.45 -2.83
C VAL A 95 -7.54 -13.40 -3.38
N ASN A 96 -8.03 -12.18 -3.66
CA ASN A 96 -7.28 -11.07 -4.25
C ASN A 96 -7.06 -9.90 -3.28
N ARG A 97 -7.54 -10.02 -2.04
CA ARG A 97 -7.37 -8.99 -1.02
C ARG A 97 -5.89 -8.80 -0.72
N GLY A 98 -5.35 -7.61 -0.98
CA GLY A 98 -3.99 -7.26 -0.57
C GLY A 98 -3.91 -6.97 0.93
N ASP A 99 -2.78 -7.31 1.54
CA ASP A 99 -2.35 -6.74 2.82
C ASP A 99 -1.88 -5.28 2.68
N LYS A 100 -1.29 -4.69 3.72
CA LYS A 100 -0.78 -3.30 3.64
C LYS A 100 0.35 -3.12 2.65
N GLU A 101 1.18 -4.13 2.51
CA GLU A 101 2.27 -4.11 1.55
C GLU A 101 1.73 -4.31 0.10
N GLY A 102 0.49 -4.75 -0.06
CA GLY A 102 -0.11 -5.14 -1.33
C GLY A 102 0.25 -6.55 -1.76
N TRP A 103 0.74 -7.40 -0.83
CA TRP A 103 0.83 -8.83 -1.05
C TRP A 103 -0.57 -9.43 -1.01
N THR A 104 -0.90 -10.28 -1.98
CA THR A 104 -2.13 -11.10 -1.96
C THR A 104 -1.84 -12.48 -1.35
N PRO A 105 -2.85 -13.30 -1.02
CA PRO A 105 -2.65 -14.68 -0.60
C PRO A 105 -1.78 -15.50 -1.57
N LEU A 106 -1.85 -15.23 -2.87
CA LEU A 106 -0.99 -15.87 -3.87
C LEU A 106 0.48 -15.48 -3.72
N HIS A 107 0.80 -14.21 -3.41
CA HIS A 107 2.18 -13.77 -3.15
C HIS A 107 2.76 -14.45 -1.90
N ALA A 108 2.00 -14.48 -0.81
CA ALA A 108 2.40 -15.16 0.44
C ALA A 108 2.65 -16.66 0.20
N THR A 109 1.71 -17.34 -0.45
CA THR A 109 1.82 -18.76 -0.83
C THR A 109 3.04 -19.03 -1.71
N THR A 110 3.31 -18.13 -2.66
CA THR A 110 4.40 -18.25 -3.62
C THR A 110 5.76 -18.08 -2.95
N SER A 111 5.90 -17.12 -2.03
CA SER A 111 7.12 -16.94 -1.24
C SER A 111 7.39 -18.11 -0.30
N CYS A 112 6.35 -18.74 0.25
CA CYS A 112 6.51 -19.97 1.05
C CYS A 112 6.69 -21.23 0.20
N GLY A 113 6.48 -21.16 -1.12
CA GLY A 113 6.69 -22.27 -2.07
C GLY A 113 5.59 -23.33 -2.09
N PHE A 114 4.42 -23.10 -1.49
CA PHE A 114 3.35 -24.11 -1.35
C PHE A 114 2.53 -24.29 -2.64
N VAL A 115 3.10 -25.01 -3.61
CA VAL A 115 2.54 -25.19 -4.98
C VAL A 115 1.08 -25.68 -4.98
N SER A 116 0.70 -26.56 -4.05
CA SER A 116 -0.68 -27.06 -3.93
C SER A 116 -1.70 -25.95 -3.62
N ILE A 117 -1.37 -25.09 -2.66
CA ILE A 117 -2.21 -23.95 -2.26
C ILE A 117 -2.24 -22.92 -3.41
N ALA A 118 -1.11 -22.64 -4.05
CA ALA A 118 -1.05 -21.69 -5.17
C ALA A 118 -1.92 -22.16 -6.34
N LYS A 119 -1.89 -23.46 -6.67
CA LYS A 119 -2.76 -24.05 -7.68
C LYS A 119 -4.24 -23.89 -7.31
N TYR A 120 -4.63 -24.17 -6.06
CA TYR A 120 -6.01 -24.00 -5.61
C TYR A 120 -6.47 -22.54 -5.71
N LEU A 121 -5.65 -21.58 -5.26
CA LEU A 121 -5.95 -20.14 -5.36
C LEU A 121 -6.12 -19.68 -6.82
N LEU A 122 -5.24 -20.13 -7.72
CA LEU A 122 -5.33 -19.83 -9.16
C LEU A 122 -6.59 -20.43 -9.80
N GLU A 123 -7.01 -21.63 -9.40
CA GLU A 123 -8.26 -22.25 -9.84
C GLU A 123 -9.51 -21.52 -9.30
N HIS A 124 -9.38 -20.77 -8.21
CA HIS A 124 -10.45 -19.95 -7.61
C HIS A 124 -10.34 -18.44 -7.93
N GLY A 125 -9.54 -18.07 -8.95
CA GLY A 125 -9.53 -16.72 -9.50
C GLY A 125 -8.56 -15.74 -8.85
N ALA A 126 -7.47 -16.22 -8.24
CA ALA A 126 -6.37 -15.36 -7.81
C ALA A 126 -5.69 -14.68 -9.02
N ASP A 127 -5.53 -13.36 -8.95
CA ASP A 127 -4.94 -12.52 -9.99
C ASP A 127 -3.42 -12.65 -10.01
N VAL A 128 -2.93 -13.45 -10.95
CA VAL A 128 -1.49 -13.63 -11.22
C VAL A 128 -0.83 -12.37 -11.79
N SER A 129 -1.59 -11.36 -12.22
CA SER A 129 -1.11 -10.03 -12.65
C SER A 129 -1.12 -8.98 -11.54
N ALA A 130 -1.60 -9.33 -10.34
CA ALA A 130 -1.52 -8.43 -9.19
C ALA A 130 -0.04 -8.12 -8.91
N ILE A 131 0.31 -6.82 -8.90
CA ILE A 131 1.63 -6.38 -8.45
C ILE A 131 1.57 -6.04 -6.97
N ASN A 132 2.49 -6.63 -6.22
CA ASN A 132 2.91 -6.08 -4.95
C ASN A 132 3.60 -4.72 -5.24
N CYS A 133 3.62 -3.77 -4.31
CA CYS A 133 4.16 -2.44 -4.63
C CYS A 133 5.70 -2.32 -4.63
N ASP A 134 6.47 -3.41 -4.43
CA ASP A 134 7.88 -3.51 -4.86
C ASP A 134 7.96 -3.62 -6.41
N GLN A 135 6.79 -3.73 -7.07
CA GLN A 135 6.57 -4.01 -8.49
C GLN A 135 6.89 -5.47 -8.87
N GLU A 136 6.87 -6.34 -7.85
CA GLU A 136 6.97 -7.79 -7.99
C GLU A 136 5.58 -8.37 -8.21
N LEU A 137 5.44 -9.23 -9.21
CA LEU A 137 4.34 -10.18 -9.33
C LEU A 137 4.69 -11.42 -8.50
N ALA A 138 3.71 -12.28 -8.21
CA ALA A 138 3.96 -13.57 -7.55
C ALA A 138 5.10 -14.38 -8.21
N ILE A 139 5.18 -14.39 -9.55
CA ILE A 139 6.24 -15.12 -10.29
C ILE A 139 7.67 -14.64 -9.97
N ASP A 140 7.87 -13.37 -9.63
CA ASP A 140 9.19 -12.83 -9.30
C ASP A 140 9.70 -13.35 -7.95
N ILE A 141 8.77 -13.50 -6.99
CA ILE A 141 9.01 -13.97 -5.63
C ILE A 141 9.14 -15.52 -5.56
N ALA A 142 8.75 -16.23 -6.62
CA ALA A 142 8.80 -17.69 -6.65
C ALA A 142 10.24 -18.21 -6.56
N GLU A 143 10.63 -18.82 -5.43
CA GLU A 143 11.96 -19.44 -5.27
C GLU A 143 12.07 -20.80 -5.98
N SER A 144 10.98 -21.57 -6.05
CA SER A 144 11.01 -22.94 -6.59
C SER A 144 10.63 -23.02 -8.06
N ASP A 145 11.38 -23.84 -8.81
CA ASP A 145 11.17 -24.12 -10.24
C ASP A 145 9.73 -24.55 -10.57
N ASP A 146 9.08 -25.32 -9.70
CA ASP A 146 7.73 -25.83 -9.95
C ASP A 146 6.65 -24.79 -9.69
N MET A 147 6.87 -23.87 -8.74
CA MET A 147 6.05 -22.67 -8.55
C MET A 147 6.20 -21.72 -9.76
N ARG A 148 7.43 -21.51 -10.24
CA ARG A 148 7.69 -20.73 -11.47
C ARG A 148 6.96 -21.33 -12.68
N LYS A 149 7.11 -22.63 -12.95
CA LYS A 149 6.41 -23.32 -14.05
C LYS A 149 4.89 -23.21 -13.97
N LEU A 150 4.31 -23.29 -12.77
CA LEU A 150 2.87 -23.10 -12.54
C LEU A 150 2.43 -21.68 -12.91
N LEU A 151 3.10 -20.67 -12.36
CA LEU A 151 2.76 -19.26 -12.57
C LEU A 151 3.00 -18.83 -14.02
N GLU A 152 4.15 -19.19 -14.62
CA GLU A 152 4.41 -18.99 -16.04
C GLU A 152 3.33 -19.61 -16.93
N LYS A 153 2.84 -20.82 -16.58
CA LYS A 153 1.78 -21.48 -17.34
C LYS A 153 0.48 -20.68 -17.25
N HIS A 154 0.07 -20.24 -16.06
CA HIS A 154 -1.14 -19.41 -15.91
C HIS A 154 -1.01 -18.06 -16.62
N LEU A 155 0.14 -17.39 -16.55
CA LEU A 155 0.41 -16.15 -17.29
C LEU A 155 0.28 -16.35 -18.81
N ARG A 156 0.87 -17.43 -19.36
CA ARG A 156 0.75 -17.79 -20.79
C ARG A 156 -0.67 -18.17 -21.19
N ASP A 157 -1.35 -18.98 -20.40
CA ASP A 157 -2.72 -19.44 -20.68
C ASP A 157 -3.74 -18.27 -20.62
N MET A 158 -3.49 -17.25 -19.80
CA MET A 158 -4.29 -16.02 -19.72
C MET A 158 -3.84 -14.91 -20.69
N GLY A 159 -2.70 -15.07 -21.36
CA GLY A 159 -2.13 -14.05 -22.26
C GLY A 159 -1.65 -12.78 -21.55
N ILE A 160 -1.21 -12.88 -20.29
CA ILE A 160 -0.75 -11.76 -19.47
C ILE A 160 0.73 -11.49 -19.73
N ASP A 161 1.05 -10.23 -20.03
CA ASP A 161 2.41 -9.70 -20.09
C ASP A 161 2.77 -9.07 -18.72
N CYS A 162 3.88 -9.53 -18.12
CA CYS A 162 4.33 -9.07 -16.80
C CYS A 162 4.77 -7.60 -16.79
N ASP A 163 5.35 -7.09 -17.88
CA ASP A 163 5.81 -5.70 -17.94
C ASP A 163 4.63 -4.75 -18.17
N GLU A 164 3.64 -5.15 -18.97
CA GLU A 164 2.35 -4.45 -19.02
C GLU A 164 1.65 -4.48 -17.65
N ALA A 165 1.70 -5.57 -16.89
CA ALA A 165 1.13 -5.63 -15.54
C ALA A 165 1.78 -4.63 -14.56
N ARG A 166 3.12 -4.48 -14.59
CA ARG A 166 3.86 -3.47 -13.81
C ARG A 166 3.53 -2.04 -14.26
N ASN A 167 3.48 -1.81 -15.56
CA ASN A 167 3.27 -0.48 -16.16
C ASN A 167 1.78 -0.04 -16.15
N LYS A 168 0.85 -0.95 -15.85
CA LYS A 168 -0.61 -0.75 -15.79
C LYS A 168 -1.02 0.47 -14.96
N GLU A 169 -0.39 0.67 -13.80
CA GLU A 169 -0.66 1.81 -12.91
C GLU A 169 -0.22 3.13 -13.55
N GLU A 170 1.05 3.25 -13.96
CA GLU A 170 1.55 4.46 -14.62
C GLU A 170 0.77 4.76 -15.90
N ARG A 171 0.42 3.74 -16.70
CA ARG A 171 -0.36 3.87 -17.93
C ARG A 171 -1.76 4.43 -17.67
N LEU A 172 -2.41 4.07 -16.55
CA LEU A 172 -3.68 4.66 -16.14
C LEU A 172 -3.49 6.11 -15.66
N MET A 173 -2.50 6.39 -14.80
CA MET A 173 -2.22 7.75 -14.35
C MET A 173 -1.84 8.70 -15.50
N LEU A 174 -1.06 8.24 -16.48
CA LEU A 174 -0.73 8.98 -17.70
C LEU A 174 -1.97 9.29 -18.55
N LYS A 175 -2.91 8.34 -18.66
CA LYS A 175 -4.17 8.53 -19.38
C LYS A 175 -5.02 9.60 -18.70
N ASP A 176 -5.18 9.51 -17.38
CA ASP A 176 -6.08 10.39 -16.64
C ASP A 176 -5.49 11.81 -16.50
N ALA A 177 -4.18 11.96 -16.30
CA ALA A 177 -3.50 13.25 -16.35
C ALA A 177 -3.63 13.93 -17.74
N ARG A 178 -3.53 13.15 -18.84
CA ARG A 178 -3.80 13.65 -20.20
C ARG A 178 -5.26 14.07 -20.38
N GLU A 179 -6.23 13.35 -19.81
CA GLU A 179 -7.64 13.76 -19.83
C GLU A 179 -7.85 15.09 -19.07
N TRP A 180 -7.24 15.27 -17.91
CA TRP A 180 -7.38 16.48 -17.10
C TRP A 180 -6.81 17.72 -17.80
N ILE A 181 -5.66 17.58 -18.47
CA ILE A 181 -5.10 18.63 -19.35
C ILE A 181 -6.06 18.93 -20.51
N ASN A 182 -6.46 17.89 -21.27
CA ASN A 182 -7.30 18.06 -22.47
C ASN A 182 -8.69 18.64 -22.18
N THR A 183 -9.26 18.34 -21.01
CA THR A 183 -10.57 18.84 -20.58
C THR A 183 -10.51 20.14 -19.80
N GLY A 184 -9.32 20.61 -19.40
CA GLY A 184 -9.13 21.74 -18.50
C GLY A 184 -9.76 21.54 -17.12
N LYS A 185 -9.91 20.29 -16.68
CA LYS A 185 -10.61 19.90 -15.44
C LYS A 185 -9.82 18.85 -14.69
N PHE A 186 -8.98 19.32 -13.77
CA PHE A 186 -8.38 18.48 -12.73
C PHE A 186 -9.49 17.83 -11.89
N LYS A 187 -9.42 16.50 -11.71
CA LYS A 187 -10.39 15.69 -10.94
C LYS A 187 -9.70 14.63 -10.09
N ASP A 188 -8.50 14.92 -9.60
CA ASP A 188 -7.83 14.02 -8.65
C ASP A 188 -8.70 13.85 -7.39
N SER A 189 -8.73 12.62 -6.88
CA SER A 189 -9.48 12.25 -5.70
C SER A 189 -8.52 11.56 -4.73
N PRO A 190 -8.41 12.02 -3.48
CA PRO A 190 -7.50 11.40 -2.53
C PRO A 190 -7.84 9.91 -2.35
N HIS A 191 -6.84 9.03 -2.46
CA HIS A 191 -6.94 7.64 -2.01
C HIS A 191 -7.54 7.67 -0.59
N ALA A 192 -8.57 6.87 -0.30
CA ALA A 192 -9.63 7.30 0.63
C ALA A 192 -9.25 7.39 2.14
N THR A 193 -7.96 7.32 2.50
CA THR A 193 -7.54 6.25 3.41
C THR A 193 -6.44 6.45 4.50
N THR A 194 -5.19 6.97 4.47
CA THR A 194 -4.26 7.87 3.73
C THR A 194 -4.68 9.23 3.24
N GLY A 195 -5.59 9.37 2.30
CA GLY A 195 -5.78 10.65 1.63
C GLY A 195 -4.78 10.96 0.52
N ALA A 196 -3.92 10.01 0.12
CA ALA A 196 -2.86 10.27 -0.86
C ALA A 196 -3.42 10.63 -2.25
N MET A 197 -3.14 11.84 -2.73
CA MET A 197 -3.45 12.29 -4.10
C MET A 197 -2.49 11.69 -5.14
N ALA A 198 -2.89 11.63 -6.41
CA ALA A 198 -2.09 11.04 -7.50
C ALA A 198 -0.67 11.63 -7.62
N ILE A 199 -0.49 12.92 -7.29
CA ILE A 199 0.82 13.56 -7.26
C ILE A 199 1.78 12.90 -6.24
N HIS A 200 1.30 12.43 -5.07
CA HIS A 200 2.12 11.68 -4.11
C HIS A 200 2.55 10.33 -4.68
N VAL A 201 1.65 9.60 -5.36
CA VAL A 201 1.94 8.30 -5.97
C VAL A 201 3.01 8.45 -7.05
N SER A 202 2.87 9.44 -7.93
CA SER A 202 3.87 9.72 -8.98
C SER A 202 5.23 10.13 -8.42
N ALA A 203 5.24 10.92 -7.33
CA ALA A 203 6.46 11.32 -6.65
C ALA A 203 7.12 10.16 -5.88
N ALA A 204 6.35 9.25 -5.30
CA ALA A 204 6.83 8.07 -4.58
C ALA A 204 7.41 6.98 -5.49
N LYS A 205 6.74 6.70 -6.60
CA LYS A 205 7.11 5.62 -7.53
C LYS A 205 8.05 6.06 -8.65
N GLY A 206 8.39 7.35 -8.73
CA GLY A 206 9.29 7.87 -9.76
C GLY A 206 8.63 7.99 -11.14
N TYR A 207 7.30 8.12 -11.21
CA TYR A 207 6.57 8.29 -12.47
C TYR A 207 6.71 9.73 -12.98
N ILE A 208 7.93 10.08 -13.42
CA ILE A 208 8.37 11.43 -13.81
C ILE A 208 7.41 12.06 -14.83
N LYS A 209 7.01 11.30 -15.86
CA LYS A 209 6.11 11.78 -16.92
C LYS A 209 4.70 12.04 -16.41
N VAL A 210 4.21 11.27 -15.43
CA VAL A 210 2.95 11.53 -14.74
C VAL A 210 3.05 12.79 -13.88
N LEU A 211 4.11 12.91 -13.08
CA LEU A 211 4.34 14.03 -12.15
C LEU A 211 4.33 15.38 -12.88
N GLU A 212 5.05 15.49 -14.00
CA GLU A 212 5.01 16.69 -14.86
C GLU A 212 3.60 17.02 -15.34
N LEU A 213 2.86 16.03 -15.86
CA LEU A 213 1.53 16.22 -16.44
C LEU A 213 0.49 16.57 -15.36
N LEU A 214 0.63 16.04 -14.14
CA LEU A 214 -0.23 16.40 -13.00
C LEU A 214 -0.01 17.86 -12.58
N ILE A 215 1.25 18.31 -12.51
CA ILE A 215 1.56 19.72 -12.19
C ILE A 215 1.06 20.64 -13.32
N GLN A 216 1.21 20.24 -14.59
CA GLN A 216 0.65 20.98 -15.75
C GLN A 216 -0.90 21.00 -15.75
N ALA A 217 -1.55 19.97 -15.23
CA ALA A 217 -3.01 19.92 -15.04
C ALA A 217 -3.50 20.78 -13.85
N GLY A 218 -2.59 21.30 -13.01
CA GLY A 218 -2.91 22.16 -11.87
C GLY A 218 -2.94 21.48 -10.50
N ALA A 219 -2.26 20.33 -10.33
CA ALA A 219 -2.11 19.68 -9.02
C ALA A 219 -1.37 20.59 -8.01
N GLU A 220 -1.80 20.58 -6.74
CA GLU A 220 -1.14 21.34 -5.68
C GLU A 220 0.15 20.63 -5.24
N VAL A 221 1.30 21.25 -5.55
CA VAL A 221 2.65 20.70 -5.28
C VAL A 221 2.92 20.51 -3.76
N ASP A 222 2.26 21.29 -2.93
CA ASP A 222 2.37 21.27 -1.46
C ASP A 222 1.18 20.58 -0.76
N CYS A 223 0.33 19.83 -1.46
CA CYS A 223 -0.76 19.07 -0.84
C CYS A 223 -0.26 18.14 0.30
N GLN A 224 -1.16 17.74 1.19
CA GLN A 224 -0.86 16.86 2.31
C GLN A 224 -1.86 15.72 2.45
N ASP A 225 -1.36 14.52 2.74
CA ASP A 225 -2.14 13.36 3.12
C ASP A 225 -2.50 13.34 4.63
N TYR A 226 -3.08 12.24 5.13
CA TYR A 226 -3.56 12.08 6.51
C TYR A 226 -2.42 11.90 7.54
N ASP A 227 -1.19 11.63 7.12
CA ASP A 227 0.02 11.71 7.97
C ASP A 227 0.73 13.07 7.83
N GLY A 228 0.25 13.92 6.92
CA GLY A 228 0.79 15.24 6.62
C GLY A 228 1.98 15.21 5.66
N TRP A 229 2.24 14.11 4.97
CA TRP A 229 3.31 14.05 3.98
C TRP A 229 2.95 14.88 2.76
N THR A 230 3.93 15.55 2.18
CA THR A 230 3.80 16.20 0.87
C THR A 230 4.41 15.30 -0.21
N PRO A 231 4.16 15.55 -1.51
CA PRO A 231 4.85 14.85 -2.59
C PRO A 231 6.38 14.89 -2.47
N LEU A 232 6.96 15.96 -1.90
CA LEU A 232 8.39 16.04 -1.63
C LEU A 232 8.84 15.11 -0.51
N HIS A 233 8.03 14.89 0.54
CA HIS A 233 8.35 13.89 1.57
C HIS A 233 8.36 12.48 0.94
N ALA A 234 7.38 12.19 0.08
CA ALA A 234 7.27 10.91 -0.61
C ALA A 234 8.46 10.64 -1.54
N ALA A 235 8.81 11.57 -2.43
CA ALA A 235 9.98 11.45 -3.31
C ALA A 235 11.29 11.33 -2.52
N ALA A 236 11.44 12.12 -1.45
CA ALA A 236 12.65 12.15 -0.64
C ALA A 236 12.86 10.88 0.20
N TYR A 237 11.78 10.28 0.71
CA TYR A 237 11.81 9.01 1.43
C TYR A 237 12.11 7.84 0.49
N TRP A 238 11.50 7.83 -0.70
CA TRP A 238 11.69 6.76 -1.69
C TRP A 238 12.93 6.93 -2.59
N GLY A 239 13.82 7.87 -2.29
CA GLY A 239 15.07 8.08 -3.02
C GLY A 239 14.91 8.60 -4.45
N GLN A 240 13.74 9.12 -4.82
CA GLN A 240 13.38 9.53 -6.18
C GLN A 240 13.99 10.90 -6.53
N LYS A 241 15.25 10.89 -7.01
CA LYS A 241 16.09 12.09 -7.18
C LYS A 241 15.46 13.08 -8.17
N GLU A 242 15.05 12.61 -9.34
CA GLU A 242 14.45 13.38 -10.43
C GLU A 242 13.07 13.96 -10.04
N ALA A 243 12.28 13.23 -9.25
CA ALA A 243 11.01 13.72 -8.72
C ALA A 243 11.22 14.86 -7.71
N CYS A 244 12.24 14.76 -6.85
CA CYS A 244 12.65 15.86 -5.98
C CYS A 244 13.11 17.10 -6.78
N GLU A 245 13.83 16.94 -7.89
CA GLU A 245 14.24 18.08 -8.73
C GLU A 245 13.01 18.83 -9.28
N ILE A 246 12.08 18.11 -9.93
CA ILE A 246 10.86 18.68 -10.53
C ILE A 246 9.99 19.41 -9.50
N LEU A 247 9.77 18.80 -8.33
CA LEU A 247 8.99 19.43 -7.25
C LEU A 247 9.63 20.74 -6.78
N VAL A 248 10.96 20.80 -6.71
CA VAL A 248 11.70 22.00 -6.29
C VAL A 248 11.70 23.09 -7.37
N GLU A 249 11.83 22.72 -8.65
CA GLU A 249 11.69 23.65 -9.79
C GLU A 249 10.28 24.25 -9.88
N HIS A 250 9.25 23.48 -9.52
CA HIS A 250 7.88 23.97 -9.34
C HIS A 250 7.63 24.67 -7.98
N PHE A 251 8.69 25.11 -7.30
CA PHE A 251 8.67 25.95 -6.10
C PHE A 251 7.97 25.35 -4.87
N CYS A 252 8.01 24.02 -4.68
CA CYS A 252 7.49 23.38 -3.47
C CYS A 252 8.10 23.94 -2.17
N ASN A 253 7.33 23.96 -1.09
CA ASN A 253 7.76 24.40 0.23
C ASN A 253 8.57 23.32 0.94
N MET A 254 9.88 23.29 0.67
CA MET A 254 10.85 22.39 1.32
C MET A 254 10.96 22.52 2.86
N LYS A 255 10.20 23.42 3.49
CA LYS A 255 10.12 23.59 4.96
C LYS A 255 8.78 23.12 5.54
N LYS A 256 7.82 22.69 4.71
CA LYS A 256 6.54 22.14 5.18
C LYS A 256 6.82 20.87 6.00
N LYS A 257 6.02 20.64 7.04
CA LYS A 257 6.20 19.53 7.99
C LYS A 257 5.00 18.59 7.98
N ASN A 258 5.26 17.30 8.12
CA ASN A 258 4.25 16.28 8.39
C ASN A 258 3.71 16.38 9.83
N PHE A 259 2.70 15.58 10.19
CA PHE A 259 2.02 15.72 11.49
C PHE A 259 2.86 15.23 12.68
N VAL A 260 3.91 14.43 12.46
CA VAL A 260 4.94 14.13 13.47
C VAL A 260 6.05 15.19 13.55
N GLY A 261 5.96 16.25 12.75
CA GLY A 261 6.84 17.42 12.81
C GLY A 261 8.17 17.27 12.06
N GLN A 262 8.33 16.26 11.21
CA GLN A 262 9.47 16.09 10.30
C GLN A 262 9.28 16.90 9.00
N THR A 263 10.38 17.28 8.35
CA THR A 263 10.43 17.78 6.96
C THR A 263 10.93 16.68 6.01
N ALA A 264 10.90 16.92 4.70
CA ALA A 264 11.47 16.01 3.69
C ALA A 264 12.95 15.64 3.97
N PHE A 265 13.75 16.55 4.55
CA PHE A 265 15.15 16.29 4.96
C PHE A 265 15.28 15.36 6.17
N ASP A 266 14.26 15.31 7.03
CA ASP A 266 14.25 14.53 8.27
C ASP A 266 13.78 13.08 8.05
N VAL A 267 13.19 12.78 6.88
CA VAL A 267 12.74 11.44 6.46
C VAL A 267 13.65 10.78 5.40
N SER A 268 14.42 11.57 4.66
CA SER A 268 15.29 11.09 3.58
C SER A 268 16.62 10.50 4.06
N ASP A 269 17.20 9.57 3.29
CA ASP A 269 18.58 9.08 3.48
C ASP A 269 19.66 10.14 3.21
N GLU A 270 20.88 9.91 3.69
CA GLU A 270 21.99 10.90 3.63
C GLU A 270 22.31 11.37 2.19
N GLU A 271 22.34 10.47 1.19
CA GLU A 271 22.55 10.88 -0.22
C GLU A 271 21.45 11.83 -0.73
N MET A 272 20.22 11.62 -0.30
CA MET A 272 19.09 12.46 -0.67
C MET A 272 19.12 13.80 0.10
N LYS A 273 19.62 13.83 1.34
CA LYS A 273 19.84 15.10 2.06
C LYS A 273 20.82 16.01 1.33
N ASP A 274 21.93 15.45 0.83
CA ASP A 274 22.91 16.22 0.05
C ASP A 274 22.28 16.81 -1.22
N LEU A 275 21.52 16.00 -1.98
CA LEU A 275 20.79 16.47 -3.16
C LEU A 275 19.75 17.55 -2.80
N LEU A 276 18.89 17.30 -1.80
CA LEU A 276 17.88 18.26 -1.36
C LEU A 276 18.51 19.57 -0.88
N ASP A 277 19.69 19.52 -0.25
CA ASP A 277 20.38 20.73 0.22
C ASP A 277 21.08 21.45 -0.93
N GLU A 278 21.44 20.79 -2.05
CA GLU A 278 21.82 21.47 -3.31
C GLU A 278 20.60 22.10 -3.99
N LEU A 279 19.51 21.35 -4.14
CA LEU A 279 18.24 21.82 -4.74
C LEU A 279 17.68 23.05 -4.01
N LYS A 280 17.71 23.04 -2.68
CA LYS A 280 17.38 24.18 -1.80
C LYS A 280 18.26 25.41 -2.02
N LYS A 281 19.54 25.23 -2.38
CA LYS A 281 20.45 26.33 -2.79
C LYS A 281 20.07 26.86 -4.17
N LYS A 282 19.77 25.98 -5.15
CA LYS A 282 19.28 26.34 -6.51
C LYS A 282 17.96 27.13 -6.45
N GLN A 283 16.98 26.65 -5.69
CA GLN A 283 15.68 27.32 -5.49
C GLN A 283 15.85 28.71 -4.86
N ALA A 284 16.81 28.87 -3.93
CA ALA A 284 17.12 30.14 -3.29
C ALA A 284 17.84 31.15 -4.20
N SER A 285 18.63 30.72 -5.19
CA SER A 285 19.17 31.62 -6.23
C SER A 285 18.10 32.00 -7.26
N GLN A 286 17.31 31.05 -7.75
CA GLN A 286 16.22 31.34 -8.69
C GLN A 286 15.19 32.35 -8.13
N ASN A 287 14.85 32.25 -6.84
CA ASN A 287 13.99 33.21 -6.16
C ASN A 287 14.61 34.62 -6.08
N LYS A 288 15.93 34.74 -5.89
CA LYS A 288 16.63 36.04 -5.94
C LYS A 288 16.56 36.63 -7.35
N ASP A 289 16.94 35.85 -8.36
CA ASP A 289 16.89 36.27 -9.76
C ASP A 289 15.47 36.71 -10.19
N ALA A 290 14.43 36.03 -9.73
CA ALA A 290 13.04 36.41 -9.95
C ALA A 290 12.69 37.74 -9.25
N SER A 291 13.12 37.92 -8.00
CA SER A 291 12.92 39.17 -7.27
C SER A 291 13.66 40.35 -7.90
N ASP A 292 14.90 40.16 -8.37
CA ASP A 292 15.70 41.18 -9.05
C ASP A 292 15.14 41.51 -10.43
N LYS A 293 14.64 40.52 -11.20
CA LYS A 293 13.91 40.76 -12.44
C LYS A 293 12.65 41.60 -12.21
N ASN A 294 11.87 41.29 -11.16
CA ASN A 294 10.68 42.08 -10.78
C ASN A 294 11.04 43.49 -10.28
N TYR A 295 12.15 43.64 -9.57
CA TYR A 295 12.69 44.94 -9.16
C TYR A 295 13.17 45.78 -10.37
N LEU A 296 13.81 45.15 -11.36
CA LEU A 296 14.22 45.77 -12.62
C LEU A 296 13.03 46.16 -13.50
N ILE A 297 11.96 45.36 -13.54
CA ILE A 297 10.73 45.69 -14.26
C ILE A 297 10.02 46.87 -13.59
N SER A 298 9.83 46.84 -12.27
CA SER A 298 9.18 47.95 -11.54
C SER A 298 10.00 49.25 -11.60
N ASN A 299 11.34 49.19 -11.53
CA ASN A 299 12.20 50.38 -11.72
C ASN A 299 12.27 50.89 -13.16
N LYS A 300 12.07 50.04 -14.19
CA LYS A 300 11.87 50.51 -15.56
C LYS A 300 10.52 51.22 -15.71
N LEU A 301 9.48 50.71 -15.05
CA LEU A 301 8.14 51.32 -15.06
C LEU A 301 8.12 52.70 -14.36
N SER A 302 8.80 52.84 -13.23
CA SER A 302 8.91 54.12 -12.50
C SER A 302 9.79 55.15 -13.21
N ASN A 303 10.96 54.75 -13.76
CA ASN A 303 11.80 55.66 -14.53
C ASN A 303 11.15 56.13 -15.84
N SER A 304 10.28 55.33 -16.45
CA SER A 304 9.49 55.75 -17.62
C SER A 304 8.56 56.94 -17.30
N GLN A 305 8.04 57.04 -16.07
CA GLN A 305 7.24 58.19 -15.64
C GLN A 305 8.09 59.45 -15.41
N ASN A 306 9.34 59.31 -14.96
CA ASN A 306 10.21 60.46 -14.67
C ASN A 306 10.83 61.13 -15.90
N GLN A 307 10.96 60.45 -17.05
CA GLN A 307 11.46 61.09 -18.29
C GLN A 307 10.42 61.97 -19.02
N LYS A 308 9.17 62.05 -18.54
CA LYS A 308 8.13 62.95 -19.09
C LYS A 308 7.86 64.23 -18.26
N ARG A 309 8.73 64.58 -17.31
CA ARG A 309 8.68 65.85 -16.55
C ARG A 309 9.78 66.87 -16.91
N SER A 310 10.11 66.98 -18.21
CA SER A 310 10.94 68.09 -18.70
C SER A 310 10.69 68.41 -20.18
N ARG A 311 9.64 69.21 -20.45
CA ARG A 311 9.47 70.20 -21.55
C ARG A 311 8.02 70.71 -21.60
N LEU A 312 7.90 72.03 -21.80
CA LEU A 312 6.79 72.87 -22.29
C LEU A 312 5.36 72.25 -22.36
N SER A 313 4.33 72.87 -21.79
CA SER A 313 3.77 74.20 -22.14
C SER A 313 3.27 74.27 -23.60
N GLY A 314 1.98 74.03 -23.80
CA GLY A 314 1.30 74.09 -25.09
C GLY A 314 -0.08 73.44 -25.02
N ASN A 315 -1.09 74.09 -25.59
CA ASN A 315 -2.44 73.51 -25.72
C ASN A 315 -2.45 72.48 -26.86
N ASP A 316 -3.24 71.40 -26.75
CA ASP A 316 -4.51 71.36 -27.47
C ASP A 316 -5.46 70.23 -27.02
N LYS A 317 -6.68 70.20 -27.58
CA LYS A 317 -7.81 69.38 -27.08
C LYS A 317 -8.08 68.09 -27.87
N SER A 318 -8.63 67.12 -27.12
CA SER A 318 -9.73 66.18 -27.49
C SER A 318 -9.46 64.71 -27.91
N THR A 319 -10.46 63.88 -27.56
CA THR A 319 -10.81 62.53 -28.10
C THR A 319 -9.87 61.31 -27.92
N LEU A 320 -9.69 60.91 -26.66
CA LEU A 320 -10.12 59.61 -26.08
C LEU A 320 -10.50 58.40 -26.98
N LYS A 321 -10.09 57.21 -26.52
CA LYS A 321 -10.50 55.81 -26.89
C LYS A 321 -9.85 55.22 -28.16
N LYS A 322 -9.49 53.93 -28.20
CA LYS A 322 -9.35 52.88 -27.16
C LYS A 322 -8.56 51.72 -27.80
N ASP A 323 -7.54 51.19 -27.13
CA ASP A 323 -7.05 49.84 -27.43
C ASP A 323 -6.81 49.04 -26.14
N LYS A 324 -7.24 47.78 -26.23
CA LYS A 324 -7.14 46.67 -25.28
C LYS A 324 -6.50 45.53 -26.10
N GLU A 325 -5.73 44.58 -25.58
CA GLU A 325 -5.23 44.29 -24.22
C GLU A 325 -4.21 43.16 -24.38
N THR A 326 -3.04 43.23 -23.75
CA THR A 326 -1.94 42.29 -24.02
C THR A 326 -1.99 41.06 -23.11
N VAL A 327 -2.52 39.93 -23.62
CA VAL A 327 -2.43 38.59 -23.01
C VAL A 327 -2.25 37.56 -24.14
N LEU A 328 -1.68 36.39 -23.82
CA LEU A 328 -1.42 35.24 -24.71
C LEU A 328 -0.26 35.41 -25.73
N ASP A 329 0.99 35.41 -25.24
CA ASP A 329 2.12 34.92 -26.05
C ASP A 329 3.17 34.18 -25.19
N ARG A 330 2.89 32.91 -24.90
CA ARG A 330 3.84 31.90 -24.37
C ARG A 330 3.59 30.47 -24.91
N ASN A 331 2.79 30.32 -25.97
CA ASN A 331 2.54 29.04 -26.62
C ASN A 331 3.25 28.99 -27.99
N ARG A 332 4.59 28.99 -27.98
CA ARG A 332 5.45 28.74 -29.14
C ARG A 332 6.83 28.30 -28.67
N VAL A 333 7.41 27.34 -29.41
CA VAL A 333 8.43 26.39 -28.91
C VAL A 333 7.80 25.50 -27.82
N ILE A 334 7.67 24.19 -27.97
CA ILE A 334 8.31 23.26 -28.92
C ILE A 334 7.34 22.80 -30.02
N LYS A 335 7.85 22.66 -31.25
CA LYS A 335 7.28 21.86 -32.34
C LYS A 335 8.42 21.35 -33.21
N GLU A 336 8.80 20.09 -33.02
CA GLU A 336 9.58 19.20 -33.89
C GLU A 336 9.81 17.90 -33.08
N GLU A 337 10.06 16.77 -33.76
CA GLU A 337 10.02 15.39 -33.22
C GLU A 337 8.61 14.77 -33.02
N GLU A 338 7.86 14.62 -34.13
CA GLU A 338 6.77 13.65 -34.29
C GLU A 338 7.08 12.68 -35.45
N ASP A 339 7.75 11.57 -35.17
CA ASP A 339 7.96 10.37 -36.01
C ASP A 339 8.40 9.24 -35.05
N ASP A 340 8.01 7.96 -35.15
CA ASP A 340 7.13 7.27 -36.11
C ASP A 340 6.46 6.05 -35.42
N ILE A 341 5.16 6.08 -35.12
CA ILE A 341 4.36 4.88 -34.77
C ILE A 341 3.07 4.86 -35.60
N LYS A 342 3.08 4.09 -36.69
CA LYS A 342 1.91 3.85 -37.54
C LYS A 342 0.97 2.83 -36.90
N ILE A 343 -0.02 3.31 -36.15
CA ILE A 343 -1.25 2.54 -35.93
C ILE A 343 -2.02 2.51 -37.25
N LYS A 344 -2.32 1.32 -37.77
CA LYS A 344 -3.23 1.16 -38.91
C LYS A 344 -4.66 1.12 -38.40
N ASP A 345 -5.43 2.15 -38.70
CA ASP A 345 -6.88 1.99 -38.78
C ASP A 345 -7.19 1.04 -39.96
N ASP A 346 -7.93 -0.04 -39.67
CA ASP A 346 -8.73 -0.71 -40.69
C ASP A 346 -10.14 -0.91 -40.11
N SER A 347 -11.15 -0.45 -40.84
CA SER A 347 -12.53 -0.41 -40.38
C SER A 347 -13.50 -0.70 -41.52
N THR A 348 -13.80 -1.97 -41.72
CA THR A 348 -15.09 -2.46 -42.25
C THR A 348 -15.17 -3.99 -42.14
N ILE A 349 -16.18 -4.49 -41.45
CA ILE A 349 -17.13 -5.50 -41.96
C ILE A 349 -18.39 -5.39 -41.09
N HIS A 350 -19.46 -4.84 -41.67
CA HIS A 350 -20.81 -5.13 -41.19
C HIS A 350 -21.26 -6.44 -41.83
N GLN A 351 -21.60 -7.46 -41.05
CA GLN A 351 -22.41 -8.56 -41.55
C GLN A 351 -23.63 -8.79 -40.68
N LYS A 352 -24.77 -8.35 -41.22
CA LYS A 352 -26.13 -8.51 -40.70
C LYS A 352 -26.52 -9.98 -40.76
N VAL A 353 -26.96 -10.56 -39.64
CA VAL A 353 -27.63 -11.87 -39.61
C VAL A 353 -29.06 -11.66 -39.11
N GLU A 354 -30.02 -11.87 -39.99
CA GLU A 354 -31.44 -11.96 -39.65
C GLU A 354 -31.78 -13.37 -39.19
N ILE A 355 -32.49 -13.51 -38.07
CA ILE A 355 -33.09 -14.78 -37.65
C ILE A 355 -34.61 -14.64 -37.82
N GLN A 356 -35.17 -15.42 -38.74
CA GLN A 356 -36.63 -15.52 -38.94
C GLN A 356 -37.23 -16.53 -37.95
N LEU A 357 -38.54 -16.41 -37.71
CA LEU A 357 -39.30 -17.22 -36.76
C LEU A 357 -40.29 -18.16 -37.47
N THR A 358 -40.88 -19.09 -36.70
CA THR A 358 -42.10 -19.91 -36.97
C THR A 358 -41.93 -21.19 -37.83
N PRO A 359 -42.82 -22.21 -37.71
CA PRO A 359 -43.45 -22.72 -36.46
C PRO A 359 -43.76 -24.26 -36.36
N ILE A 360 -43.79 -24.78 -35.12
CA ILE A 360 -44.82 -25.70 -34.52
C ILE A 360 -44.87 -27.23 -34.88
N GLU A 361 -45.43 -28.01 -33.94
CA GLU A 361 -45.77 -29.48 -33.89
C GLU A 361 -44.66 -30.45 -33.42
N GLN A 362 -44.87 -31.45 -32.53
CA GLN A 362 -46.04 -31.90 -31.70
C GLN A 362 -45.54 -32.66 -30.41
N GLN A 363 -46.40 -32.93 -29.41
CA GLN A 363 -46.10 -33.74 -28.19
C GLN A 363 -46.70 -35.17 -28.27
N PRO A 364 -46.35 -36.14 -27.38
CA PRO A 364 -46.95 -36.30 -26.01
C PRO A 364 -45.92 -36.76 -24.92
N SER A 365 -45.85 -36.27 -23.66
CA SER A 365 -46.77 -36.25 -22.48
C SER A 365 -46.48 -37.35 -21.42
N GLU A 366 -46.27 -37.00 -20.13
CA GLU A 366 -46.99 -37.54 -18.95
C GLU A 366 -46.50 -37.00 -17.58
N ASN A 367 -47.43 -36.90 -16.60
CA ASN A 367 -47.30 -36.80 -15.12
C ASN A 367 -46.39 -35.70 -14.49
N SER A 368 -46.81 -34.75 -13.65
CA SER A 368 -47.74 -34.70 -12.48
C SER A 368 -47.23 -35.51 -11.27
N ILE A 369 -47.21 -35.06 -10.00
CA ILE A 369 -47.93 -34.02 -9.19
C ILE A 369 -46.88 -33.36 -8.22
N GLY A 370 -46.99 -32.14 -7.64
CA GLY A 370 -48.07 -31.14 -7.55
C GLY A 370 -47.68 -29.87 -6.76
N THR A 371 -48.33 -29.57 -5.62
CA THR A 371 -48.31 -28.24 -4.94
C THR A 371 -48.33 -28.26 -3.41
N THR A 372 -47.74 -27.25 -2.75
CA THR A 372 -48.25 -26.67 -1.49
C THR A 372 -47.89 -25.19 -1.35
N THR A 373 -48.85 -24.36 -0.92
CA THR A 373 -48.69 -22.92 -0.65
C THR A 373 -48.78 -22.60 0.85
N LYS A 374 -48.26 -21.44 1.27
CA LYS A 374 -48.68 -20.73 2.51
C LYS A 374 -48.22 -19.27 2.51
N GLU A 375 -49.15 -18.37 2.82
CA GLU A 375 -48.89 -16.95 3.12
C GLU A 375 -48.57 -16.77 4.62
N PHE A 376 -48.06 -15.60 5.04
CA PHE A 376 -48.78 -14.69 5.97
C PHE A 376 -48.04 -13.35 6.26
N LYS A 377 -48.65 -12.24 5.80
CA LYS A 377 -48.71 -10.84 6.31
C LYS A 377 -47.52 -10.12 6.99
N GLN A 378 -47.31 -8.87 6.56
CA GLN A 378 -46.63 -7.76 7.27
C GLN A 378 -47.44 -7.20 8.46
N PRO A 379 -46.80 -6.39 9.31
CA PRO A 379 -47.34 -5.07 9.72
C PRO A 379 -46.36 -3.89 9.41
N THR A 380 -46.74 -2.66 9.81
CA THR A 380 -46.32 -1.39 9.16
C THR A 380 -45.25 -0.53 9.88
N VAL A 381 -44.68 0.42 9.11
CA VAL A 381 -43.68 1.46 9.45
C VAL A 381 -44.17 2.53 10.46
N PRO A 382 -43.28 3.33 11.09
CA PRO A 382 -42.98 4.66 10.51
C PRO A 382 -41.50 5.13 10.56
N SER A 383 -41.21 6.02 9.61
CA SER A 383 -39.96 6.71 9.22
C SER A 383 -39.17 7.54 10.25
N SER A 384 -37.85 7.63 10.04
CA SER A 384 -37.03 8.85 10.25
C SER A 384 -35.77 8.82 9.36
N ASP A 385 -35.26 9.98 8.92
CA ASP A 385 -34.29 10.12 7.83
C ASP A 385 -32.80 10.06 8.21
N ASN A 386 -31.95 9.65 7.24
CA ASN A 386 -30.70 10.30 6.77
C ASN A 386 -29.53 9.34 6.43
N ASN A 387 -29.19 9.35 5.14
CA ASN A 387 -27.85 9.36 4.51
C ASN A 387 -26.74 8.39 4.97
N ASN A 388 -26.27 7.60 3.99
CA ASN A 388 -25.01 6.86 4.03
C ASN A 388 -23.79 7.79 4.03
N GLU A 389 -22.72 7.41 4.74
CA GLU A 389 -21.37 7.39 4.16
C GLU A 389 -20.48 6.42 4.97
N LEU A 390 -19.77 5.53 4.28
CA LEU A 390 -18.81 4.58 4.86
C LEU A 390 -17.53 4.64 4.02
N LYS A 391 -16.42 5.04 4.65
CA LYS A 391 -15.08 5.08 4.03
C LYS A 391 -14.19 3.94 4.54
N PRO A 392 -13.32 3.36 3.69
CA PRO A 392 -12.36 2.31 4.07
C PRO A 392 -11.02 2.86 4.60
N PRO A 393 -10.23 2.01 5.30
CA PRO A 393 -8.75 2.06 5.30
C PRO A 393 -8.06 0.66 5.41
N GLU A 394 -6.76 0.45 5.19
CA GLU A 394 -5.78 1.12 4.28
C GLU A 394 -4.49 0.27 4.09
N VAL A 395 -3.81 0.51 2.96
CA VAL A 395 -2.48 0.08 2.42
C VAL A 395 -1.27 0.72 3.19
N VAL A 396 -0.03 0.56 2.68
CA VAL A 396 1.26 1.27 2.95
C VAL A 396 2.27 0.54 3.90
N LEU A 397 3.59 0.37 3.64
CA LEU A 397 4.43 -0.02 2.45
C LEU A 397 5.98 0.17 2.63
N ARG A 398 6.81 -0.90 2.45
CA ARG A 398 8.11 -1.10 1.70
C ARG A 398 9.43 -0.36 2.09
N ARG A 399 10.63 -0.45 1.43
CA ARG A 399 11.11 -1.01 0.11
C ARG A 399 12.63 -1.41 0.07
N THR A 400 13.00 -2.35 -0.82
CA THR A 400 14.32 -2.69 -1.46
C THR A 400 15.70 -2.25 -0.89
N GLN A 401 16.62 -3.21 -0.67
CA GLN A 401 17.79 -3.50 -1.56
C GLN A 401 18.55 -4.79 -1.11
N SER A 402 19.37 -5.38 -1.99
CA SER A 402 19.94 -6.74 -1.84
C SER A 402 21.13 -6.84 -0.87
N PHE A 403 21.07 -7.79 0.07
CA PHE A 403 22.11 -8.03 1.08
C PHE A 403 22.28 -9.51 1.51
N GLU A 404 22.86 -10.35 0.64
CA GLU A 404 23.33 -11.71 1.01
C GLU A 404 24.54 -11.71 1.98
N SER A 405 24.97 -10.53 2.47
CA SER A 405 26.13 -10.37 3.34
C SER A 405 25.96 -9.39 4.51
N ASP A 406 24.78 -8.77 4.71
CA ASP A 406 24.56 -7.94 5.90
C ASP A 406 24.12 -8.80 7.09
N GLU A 407 25.04 -8.97 8.04
CA GLU A 407 24.80 -9.59 9.34
C GLU A 407 23.64 -8.92 10.10
N LYS A 408 23.36 -7.63 9.86
CA LYS A 408 22.19 -6.93 10.42
C LYS A 408 20.89 -7.38 9.77
N PHE A 409 20.85 -7.62 8.45
CA PHE A 409 19.63 -8.10 7.78
C PHE A 409 19.27 -9.51 8.24
N TYR A 410 20.24 -10.44 8.26
CA TYR A 410 20.00 -11.80 8.75
C TYR A 410 19.62 -11.83 10.23
N ARG A 411 20.23 -10.95 11.04
CA ARG A 411 19.81 -10.69 12.42
C ARG A 411 18.39 -10.12 12.49
N ARG A 412 17.99 -9.21 11.60
CA ARG A 412 16.64 -8.62 11.55
C ARG A 412 15.57 -9.64 11.19
N TYR A 413 15.87 -10.54 10.25
CA TYR A 413 15.05 -11.73 9.93
C TYR A 413 14.91 -12.64 11.15
N CYS A 414 16.00 -12.89 11.89
CA CYS A 414 15.95 -13.64 13.14
C CYS A 414 15.17 -12.91 14.25
N GLU A 415 15.29 -11.59 14.38
CA GLU A 415 14.53 -10.74 15.31
C GLU A 415 13.02 -10.72 14.95
N LEU A 416 12.67 -10.72 13.66
CA LEU A 416 11.28 -10.84 13.18
C LEU A 416 10.70 -12.22 13.51
N ARG A 417 11.41 -13.29 13.16
CA ARG A 417 11.01 -14.68 13.49
C ARG A 417 10.94 -14.91 15.00
N ALA A 418 11.77 -14.22 15.78
CA ALA A 418 11.72 -14.22 17.24
C ALA A 418 10.57 -13.37 17.82
N LYS A 419 10.17 -12.27 17.17
CA LYS A 419 8.94 -11.52 17.54
C LYS A 419 7.68 -12.36 17.29
N ILE A 420 7.57 -12.99 16.12
CA ILE A 420 6.44 -13.85 15.75
C ILE A 420 6.29 -15.00 16.77
N LYS A 421 7.39 -15.66 17.16
CA LYS A 421 7.37 -16.68 18.23
C LYS A 421 7.26 -16.12 19.66
N GLY A 422 7.68 -14.87 19.88
CA GLY A 422 7.72 -14.22 21.19
C GLY A 422 6.36 -13.70 21.65
N ASN A 423 5.51 -13.25 20.73
CA ASN A 423 4.15 -12.79 21.04
C ASN A 423 3.21 -13.92 21.53
N LEU A 424 3.66 -15.18 21.52
CA LEU A 424 2.93 -16.31 22.13
C LEU A 424 3.09 -16.39 23.67
N TRP A 425 3.94 -15.55 24.29
CA TRP A 425 4.06 -15.45 25.75
C TRP A 425 4.12 -14.00 26.26
N GLY A 426 3.06 -13.58 26.96
CA GLY A 426 3.01 -12.29 27.66
C GLY A 426 4.05 -12.19 28.78
N VAL A 427 4.79 -11.09 28.82
CA VAL A 427 5.87 -10.85 29.78
C VAL A 427 5.32 -10.49 31.17
N ILE A 428 5.69 -11.28 32.19
CA ILE A 428 5.58 -10.88 33.60
C ILE A 428 6.88 -10.18 34.00
N HIS A 429 6.81 -8.90 34.38
CA HIS A 429 7.97 -8.13 34.84
C HIS A 429 8.37 -8.48 36.28
N PRO A 430 9.68 -8.66 36.56
CA PRO A 430 10.26 -8.48 37.88
C PRO A 430 11.10 -7.19 37.96
N SER A 431 10.75 -6.29 38.88
CA SER A 431 11.55 -5.09 39.20
C SER A 431 12.41 -5.30 40.48
N PRO A 432 13.49 -4.52 40.71
CA PRO A 432 14.67 -5.04 41.40
C PRO A 432 14.93 -4.50 42.83
N SER A 433 15.74 -5.23 43.62
CA SER A 433 16.62 -4.62 44.65
C SER A 433 17.79 -5.51 45.09
N THR A 434 19.01 -5.10 44.68
CA THR A 434 20.25 -4.91 45.47
C THR A 434 20.90 -6.01 46.36
N ALA A 435 22.24 -6.11 46.24
CA ALA A 435 23.26 -6.31 47.31
C ALA A 435 24.08 -7.63 47.42
N CYS A 436 25.28 -7.59 46.81
CA CYS A 436 26.61 -7.91 47.40
C CYS A 436 27.15 -9.35 47.63
N ALA A 437 28.49 -9.42 47.50
CA ALA A 437 29.47 -10.25 48.22
C ALA A 437 29.99 -11.61 47.66
N SER A 438 30.87 -11.50 46.64
CA SER A 438 32.28 -11.98 46.70
C SER A 438 32.63 -13.50 46.61
N PRO A 439 33.91 -13.87 46.30
CA PRO A 439 34.26 -15.14 45.61
C PRO A 439 35.12 -16.12 46.45
N PRO A 440 35.71 -17.19 45.85
CA PRO A 440 37.12 -17.03 45.42
C PRO A 440 37.59 -17.80 44.15
N MET A 441 38.53 -17.17 43.46
CA MET A 441 39.73 -17.69 42.76
C MET A 441 39.81 -19.15 42.24
N ARG A 442 40.19 -19.27 40.95
CA ARG A 442 41.47 -19.89 40.57
C ARG A 442 42.10 -19.15 39.38
N THR A 443 43.36 -19.47 39.05
CA THR A 443 44.35 -18.49 38.57
C THR A 443 44.96 -18.75 37.19
N ALA A 444 45.46 -17.67 36.59
CA ALA A 444 46.44 -17.59 35.48
C ALA A 444 45.94 -17.93 34.05
N SER A 445 46.54 -17.40 32.99
CA SER A 445 47.21 -16.10 32.79
C SER A 445 47.52 -15.88 31.29
N LEU A 446 47.19 -14.69 30.77
CA LEU A 446 47.82 -14.02 29.60
C LEU A 446 48.35 -14.86 28.42
N LYS A 447 47.69 -14.74 27.25
CA LYS A 447 48.29 -14.05 26.09
C LYS A 447 47.25 -13.65 25.03
N GLU A 448 47.72 -12.95 23.99
CA GLU A 448 46.92 -12.07 23.14
C GLU A 448 46.60 -12.64 21.74
N LYS A 449 45.62 -11.99 21.07
CA LYS A 449 45.64 -11.71 19.61
C LYS A 449 45.36 -12.91 18.67
N PRO A 450 45.03 -12.69 17.37
CA PRO A 450 43.67 -13.04 16.91
C PRO A 450 43.64 -13.77 15.54
N LEU A 451 42.50 -13.67 14.85
CA LEU A 451 42.23 -13.95 13.43
C LEU A 451 42.04 -15.41 12.96
N SER A 452 41.00 -15.53 12.11
CA SER A 452 40.94 -16.36 10.90
C SER A 452 40.54 -17.85 11.00
N ARG A 453 39.79 -18.28 9.96
CA ARG A 453 39.53 -19.66 9.50
C ARG A 453 38.68 -20.58 10.40
N TYR A 454 37.85 -21.48 9.85
CA TYR A 454 37.26 -21.58 8.49
C TYR A 454 36.06 -22.56 8.54
N LEU A 455 35.30 -22.61 7.44
CA LEU A 455 34.57 -23.75 6.86
C LEU A 455 34.24 -25.02 7.70
N GLN A 456 33.00 -25.49 7.49
CA GLN A 456 32.61 -26.91 7.30
C GLN A 456 32.81 -27.91 8.47
N LEU A 457 31.72 -28.54 8.94
CA LEU A 457 31.39 -29.95 8.67
C LEU A 457 30.30 -30.55 9.60
N MET A 458 29.35 -31.27 8.98
CA MET A 458 28.47 -32.31 9.56
C MET A 458 27.44 -31.84 10.63
N ILE A 459 26.30 -32.52 10.81
CA ILE A 459 25.80 -33.77 10.17
C ILE A 459 24.62 -33.44 9.27
#